data_AF-A0A5J9ST70-F1
#
_entry.id   AF-A0A5J9ST70-F1
#
_cell.length_a   1.000
_cell.length_b   1.000
_cell.length_c   1.000
_cell.angle_alpha   90.00
_cell.angle_beta   90.00
_cell.angle_gamma   90.00
#
_symmetry.space_group_name_H-M   'P 1'
#
loop_
_entity.id
_entity.type
_entity.pdbx_description
1 polymer ?
#
loop_
_entity_poly.entity_id
_entity_poly.type
_entity_poly.pdbx_seq_one_letter_code
_entity_poly.pdbx_strand_id
1 'polypeptide(L)'
;MRDWAGGLPTDVLLSILHRLDHADVLISADRVCREWRRAARDEPSLWRRITMLWHERFTGLNRLAMAAAAVRRSAGQCEAFCGEYASDDDFLFFLGEQAPCLKSLRLISCCDVTTEGLEEAVKDFPLLEELELSLCNNVRGGQYLAYSMPHCH
;
A
#
# COMPACT_ATOMS: atom_id res chain seq x y z
N MET A 1 6.51 -14.61 -24.80
CA MET A 1 6.70 -13.31 -24.10
C MET A 1 7.51 -12.43 -25.05
N ARG A 2 6.89 -11.42 -25.66
CA ARG A 2 7.56 -10.53 -26.62
C ARG A 2 8.31 -9.45 -25.85
N ASP A 3 9.61 -9.35 -26.11
CA ASP A 3 10.50 -8.45 -25.41
C ASP A 3 10.47 -7.05 -26.05
N TRP A 4 9.38 -6.31 -25.81
CA TRP A 4 9.24 -4.93 -26.33
C TRP A 4 10.14 -3.92 -25.59
N ALA A 5 10.72 -4.31 -24.45
CA ALA A 5 11.55 -3.45 -23.62
C ALA A 5 13.05 -3.79 -23.67
N GLY A 6 13.48 -4.73 -24.54
CA GLY A 6 14.87 -5.21 -24.65
C GLY A 6 15.91 -4.16 -25.11
N GLY A 7 15.61 -2.87 -25.00
CA GLY A 7 16.51 -1.75 -25.27
C GLY A 7 16.07 -0.42 -24.63
N LEU A 8 15.08 -0.42 -23.74
CA LEU A 8 14.70 0.78 -22.99
C LEU A 8 15.59 0.90 -21.76
N PRO A 9 16.26 2.04 -21.54
CA PRO A 9 17.04 2.24 -20.33
C PRO A 9 16.12 2.27 -19.10
N THR A 10 16.63 1.78 -17.97
CA THR A 10 15.88 1.53 -16.74
C THR A 10 15.20 2.78 -16.19
N ASP A 11 15.80 3.94 -16.41
CA ASP A 11 15.27 5.26 -16.07
C ASP A 11 13.93 5.56 -16.75
N VAL A 12 13.79 5.22 -18.04
CA VAL A 12 12.54 5.40 -18.78
C VAL A 12 11.47 4.44 -18.26
N LEU A 13 11.82 3.20 -17.95
CA LEU A 13 10.89 2.24 -17.36
C LEU A 13 10.38 2.72 -16.00
N LEU A 14 11.28 3.19 -15.14
CA LEU A 14 10.93 3.75 -13.83
C LEU A 14 10.04 4.99 -13.96
N SER A 15 10.33 5.87 -14.92
CA SER A 15 9.49 7.04 -15.18
C SER A 15 8.05 6.68 -15.58
N ILE A 16 7.86 5.57 -16.29
CA ILE A 16 6.53 5.05 -16.63
C ILE A 16 5.88 4.41 -15.41
N LEU A 17 6.61 3.56 -14.67
CA LEU A 17 6.11 2.87 -13.49
C LEU A 17 5.68 3.86 -12.39
N HIS A 18 6.41 4.97 -12.21
CA HIS A 18 6.04 6.04 -11.28
C HIS A 18 4.72 6.75 -11.61
N ARG A 19 4.21 6.61 -12.84
CA ARG A 19 2.92 7.17 -13.26
C ARG A 19 1.77 6.18 -13.15
N LEU A 20 2.05 4.91 -12.84
CA LEU A 20 1.03 3.89 -12.65
C LEU A 20 0.64 3.79 -11.17
N ASP A 21 -0.57 3.32 -10.93
CA ASP A 21 -1.02 2.93 -9.59
C ASP A 21 -0.16 1.76 -9.08
N HIS A 22 0.30 1.81 -7.82
CA HIS A 22 1.11 0.74 -7.23
C HIS A 22 0.40 -0.61 -7.24
N ALA A 23 -0.93 -0.61 -7.10
CA ALA A 23 -1.71 -1.83 -7.20
C ALA A 23 -1.72 -2.40 -8.64
N ASP A 24 -1.65 -1.54 -9.68
CA ASP A 24 -1.43 -1.98 -11.07
C ASP A 24 -0.05 -2.55 -11.28
N VAL A 25 0.97 -1.88 -10.75
CA VAL A 25 2.36 -2.33 -10.87
C VAL A 25 2.52 -3.73 -10.28
N LEU A 26 1.89 -4.01 -9.13
CA LEU A 26 1.94 -5.33 -8.49
C LEU A 26 1.37 -6.46 -9.36
N ILE A 27 0.27 -6.21 -10.08
CA ILE A 27 -0.45 -7.25 -10.82
C ILE A 27 0.06 -7.40 -12.26
N SER A 28 0.49 -6.29 -12.86
CA SER A 28 0.78 -6.22 -14.29
C SER A 28 2.27 -6.32 -14.62
N ALA A 29 3.17 -5.78 -13.79
CA ALA A 29 4.59 -5.66 -14.16
C ALA A 29 5.26 -7.03 -14.40
N ASP A 30 4.86 -8.06 -13.65
CA ASP A 30 5.34 -9.43 -13.83
C ASP A 30 4.90 -10.07 -15.17
N ARG A 31 3.85 -9.54 -15.80
CA ARG A 31 3.23 -10.09 -17.01
C ARG A 31 3.73 -9.43 -18.30
N VAL A 32 4.40 -8.28 -18.21
CA VAL A 32 4.90 -7.52 -19.37
C VAL A 32 6.17 -8.16 -19.94
N CYS A 33 7.30 -8.02 -19.23
CA CYS A 33 8.59 -8.64 -19.59
C CYS A 33 9.51 -8.75 -18.36
N ARG A 34 10.71 -9.32 -18.54
CA ARG A 34 11.68 -9.52 -17.45
C ARG A 34 12.19 -8.21 -16.87
N GLU A 35 12.43 -7.20 -17.70
CA GLU A 35 12.96 -5.90 -17.27
C GLU A 35 11.93 -5.09 -16.48
N TRP A 36 10.65 -5.11 -16.89
CA TRP A 36 9.56 -4.53 -16.10
C TRP A 36 9.39 -5.22 -14.74
N ARG A 37 9.48 -6.56 -14.73
CA ARG A 37 9.45 -7.33 -13.48
C ARG A 37 10.59 -6.92 -12.54
N ARG A 38 11.81 -6.81 -13.06
CA ARG A 38 12.99 -6.40 -12.28
C ARG A 38 12.82 -4.98 -11.76
N ALA A 39 12.53 -4.03 -12.62
CA ALA A 39 12.31 -2.64 -12.22
C ALA A 39 11.21 -2.51 -11.15
N ALA A 40 10.10 -3.25 -11.27
CA ALA A 40 9.03 -3.21 -10.28
C ALA A 40 9.36 -3.91 -8.95
N ARG A 41 10.33 -4.84 -8.91
CA ARG A 41 10.69 -5.60 -7.70
C ARG A 41 11.93 -5.08 -7.01
N ASP A 42 12.91 -4.66 -7.78
CA ASP A 42 14.28 -4.43 -7.33
C ASP A 42 14.58 -2.93 -7.13
N GLU A 43 13.67 -2.03 -7.50
CA GLU A 43 13.83 -0.58 -7.32
C GLU A 43 12.99 -0.05 -6.16
N PRO A 44 13.58 0.19 -4.98
CA PRO A 44 12.83 0.56 -3.79
C PRO A 44 12.23 1.96 -3.85
N SER A 45 12.85 2.85 -4.61
CA SER A 45 12.38 4.23 -4.82
C SER A 45 10.99 4.30 -5.45
N LEU A 46 10.59 3.29 -6.23
CA LEU A 46 9.24 3.15 -6.79
C LEU A 46 8.18 3.01 -5.69
N TRP A 47 8.56 2.39 -4.58
CA TRP A 47 7.70 2.06 -3.44
C TRP A 47 7.88 3.01 -2.26
N ARG A 48 8.50 4.19 -2.48
CA ARG A 48 8.67 5.22 -1.45
C ARG A 48 7.34 5.85 -1.02
N ARG A 49 6.37 5.94 -1.93
CA ARG A 49 5.03 6.48 -1.68
C ARG A 49 3.99 5.52 -2.23
N ILE A 50 3.47 4.63 -1.38
CA ILE A 50 2.60 3.51 -1.78
C ILE A 50 1.14 3.95 -1.70
N THR A 51 0.38 3.71 -2.77
CA THR A 51 -1.07 3.90 -2.80
C THR A 51 -1.76 2.61 -3.21
N MET A 52 -2.64 2.09 -2.36
CA MET A 52 -3.36 0.83 -2.50
C MET A 52 -4.86 1.10 -2.38
N LEU A 53 -5.43 1.77 -3.39
CA LEU A 53 -6.86 2.06 -3.43
C LEU A 53 -7.66 0.86 -3.95
N TRP A 54 -8.93 0.79 -3.55
CA TRP A 54 -9.79 -0.26 -4.03
C TRP A 54 -10.15 -0.04 -5.50
N HIS A 55 -10.16 -1.13 -6.25
CA HIS A 55 -10.65 -1.14 -7.62
C HIS A 55 -11.29 -2.51 -7.89
N GLU A 56 -12.36 -2.54 -8.67
CA GLU A 56 -13.07 -3.78 -9.04
C GLU A 56 -12.15 -4.86 -9.63
N ARG A 57 -11.06 -4.49 -10.31
CA ARG A 57 -10.07 -5.42 -10.86
C ARG A 57 -9.27 -6.18 -9.77
N PHE A 58 -9.38 -5.76 -8.51
CA PHE A 58 -8.75 -6.40 -7.35
C PHE A 58 -9.70 -7.32 -6.57
N THR A 59 -10.94 -7.52 -7.04
CA THR A 59 -11.87 -8.45 -6.41
C THR A 59 -11.27 -9.86 -6.32
N GLY A 60 -11.30 -10.46 -5.13
CA GLY A 60 -10.75 -11.79 -4.88
C GLY A 60 -9.23 -11.85 -4.69
N LEU A 61 -8.51 -10.71 -4.77
CA LEU A 61 -7.10 -10.64 -4.39
C LEU A 61 -6.95 -10.33 -2.90
N ASN A 62 -5.92 -10.90 -2.28
CA ASN A 62 -5.56 -10.58 -0.90
C ASN A 62 -4.84 -9.23 -0.86
N ARG A 63 -5.58 -8.18 -0.50
CA ARG A 63 -5.12 -6.79 -0.44
C ARG A 63 -4.02 -6.57 0.59
N LEU A 64 -4.12 -7.20 1.76
CA LEU A 64 -3.08 -7.16 2.80
C LEU A 64 -1.76 -7.74 2.30
N ALA A 65 -1.81 -8.88 1.61
CA ALA A 65 -0.61 -9.49 1.03
C ALA A 65 0.01 -8.61 -0.07
N MET A 66 -0.82 -7.90 -0.86
CA MET A 66 -0.36 -6.94 -1.86
C MET A 66 0.30 -5.73 -1.20
N ALA A 67 -0.33 -5.13 -0.20
CA ALA A 67 0.22 -4.01 0.57
C ALA A 67 1.54 -4.41 1.24
N ALA A 68 1.60 -5.58 1.87
CA ALA A 68 2.82 -6.10 2.49
C ALA A 68 3.93 -6.31 1.45
N ALA A 69 3.60 -6.81 0.25
CA ALA A 69 4.58 -6.96 -0.83
C ALA A 69 5.12 -5.60 -1.30
N ALA A 70 4.27 -4.58 -1.42
CA ALA A 70 4.68 -3.22 -1.76
C ALA A 70 5.65 -2.64 -0.71
N VAL A 71 5.32 -2.77 0.57
CA VAL A 71 6.16 -2.31 1.68
C VAL A 71 7.50 -3.05 1.73
N ARG A 72 7.53 -4.38 1.51
CA ARG A 72 8.82 -5.11 1.43
C ARG A 72 9.70 -4.60 0.30
N ARG A 73 9.11 -4.26 -0.86
CA ARG A 73 9.85 -3.73 -2.01
C ARG A 73 10.43 -2.35 -1.74
N SER A 74 9.85 -1.56 -0.83
CA SER A 74 10.43 -0.27 -0.46
C SER A 74 11.73 -0.40 0.34
N ALA A 75 12.07 -1.59 0.85
CA ALA A 75 13.33 -1.85 1.56
C ALA A 75 13.65 -0.81 2.65
N GLY A 76 12.66 -0.48 3.50
CA GLY A 76 12.81 0.52 4.56
C GLY A 76 12.67 1.98 4.12
N GLN A 77 12.47 2.25 2.83
CA GLN A 77 12.36 3.61 2.27
C GLN A 77 10.91 4.09 2.09
N CYS A 78 9.90 3.35 2.57
CA CYS A 78 8.52 3.81 2.53
C CYS A 78 8.35 5.05 3.42
N GLU A 79 7.93 6.16 2.82
CA GLU A 79 7.66 7.43 3.50
C GLU A 79 6.17 7.76 3.55
N ALA A 80 5.37 7.18 2.65
CA ALA A 80 3.94 7.40 2.64
C ALA A 80 3.20 6.11 2.28
N PHE A 81 2.18 5.76 3.04
CA PHE A 81 1.28 4.65 2.76
C PHE A 81 -0.17 5.12 2.79
N CYS A 82 -0.88 4.85 1.70
CA CYS A 82 -2.33 5.06 1.58
C CYS A 82 -2.98 3.73 1.22
N GLY A 83 -3.88 3.22 2.06
CA GLY A 83 -4.54 1.93 1.84
C GLY A 83 -6.05 2.00 2.02
N GLU A 84 -6.80 1.45 1.07
CA GLU A 84 -8.25 1.28 1.15
C GLU A 84 -8.62 -0.20 1.32
N TYR A 85 -9.22 -0.57 2.46
CA TYR A 85 -9.44 -1.98 2.87
C TYR A 85 -8.16 -2.84 2.85
N ALA A 86 -7.00 -2.21 3.05
CA ALA A 86 -5.69 -2.85 2.87
C ALA A 86 -4.86 -2.82 4.17
N SER A 87 -5.53 -2.76 5.33
CA SER A 87 -4.89 -2.73 6.64
C SER A 87 -5.78 -3.35 7.72
N ASP A 88 -5.13 -4.07 8.62
CA ASP A 88 -5.58 -4.59 9.91
C ASP A 88 -4.49 -4.30 10.95
N ASP A 89 -4.71 -4.67 12.22
CA ASP A 89 -3.73 -4.43 13.30
C ASP A 89 -2.37 -5.12 13.02
N ASP A 90 -2.39 -6.36 12.54
CA ASP A 90 -1.17 -7.12 12.19
C ASP A 90 -0.35 -6.41 11.08
N PHE A 91 -1.04 -5.86 10.08
CA PHE A 91 -0.42 -5.08 9.03
C PHE A 91 0.20 -3.78 9.57
N LEU A 92 -0.43 -3.12 10.54
CA LEU A 92 0.12 -1.91 11.15
C LEU A 92 1.42 -2.20 11.91
N PHE A 93 1.47 -3.29 12.68
CA PHE A 93 2.71 -3.73 13.34
C PHE A 93 3.80 -4.08 12.33
N PHE A 94 3.44 -4.83 11.30
CA PHE A 94 4.34 -5.14 10.18
C PHE A 94 4.86 -3.86 9.49
N LEU A 95 4.01 -2.85 9.31
CA LEU A 95 4.40 -1.57 8.73
C LEU A 95 5.40 -0.84 9.63
N GLY A 96 5.22 -0.88 10.96
CA GLY A 96 6.15 -0.32 11.94
C GLY A 96 7.56 -0.90 11.81
N GLU A 97 7.65 -2.22 11.66
CA GLU A 97 8.94 -2.90 11.49
C GLU A 97 9.61 -2.61 10.14
N GLN A 98 8.83 -2.48 9.06
CA GLN A 98 9.35 -2.44 7.69
C GLN A 98 9.49 -1.05 7.10
N ALA A 99 8.85 -0.03 7.69
CA ALA A 99 8.84 1.34 7.20
C ALA A 99 9.26 2.35 8.28
N PRO A 100 10.52 2.29 8.78
CA PRO A 100 11.00 3.21 9.81
C PRO A 100 11.05 4.68 9.35
N CYS A 101 10.99 4.92 8.04
CA CYS A 101 10.99 6.24 7.43
C CYS A 101 9.58 6.80 7.18
N LEU A 102 8.52 6.13 7.64
CA LEU A 102 7.13 6.51 7.35
C LEU A 102 6.78 7.87 7.95
N LYS A 103 6.29 8.78 7.10
CA LYS A 103 5.87 10.14 7.45
C LYS A 103 4.38 10.37 7.27
N SER A 104 3.72 9.64 6.37
CA SER A 104 2.30 9.82 6.08
C SER A 104 1.60 8.46 6.05
N LEU A 105 0.59 8.29 6.89
CA LEU A 105 -0.25 7.09 6.96
C LEU A 105 -1.71 7.48 6.75
N ARG A 106 -2.29 7.01 5.64
CA ARG A 106 -3.71 7.19 5.33
C ARG A 106 -4.41 5.84 5.24
N LEU A 107 -5.44 5.66 6.07
CA LEU A 107 -6.27 4.46 6.11
C LEU A 107 -7.70 4.82 5.69
N ILE A 108 -8.24 4.10 4.72
CA ILE A 108 -9.57 4.34 4.16
C ILE A 108 -10.38 3.05 4.26
N SER A 109 -11.55 3.10 4.89
CA SER A 109 -12.47 1.97 5.04
C SER A 109 -11.81 0.71 5.64
N CYS A 110 -10.78 0.87 6.48
CA CYS A 110 -10.09 -0.25 7.14
C CYS A 110 -10.88 -0.66 8.39
N CYS A 111 -11.89 -1.50 8.20
CA CYS A 111 -12.76 -1.99 9.28
C CYS A 111 -12.01 -2.90 10.28
N ASP A 112 -10.95 -3.57 9.88
CA ASP A 112 -10.20 -4.50 10.75
C ASP A 112 -9.08 -3.84 11.57
N VAL A 113 -8.96 -2.50 11.51
CA VAL A 113 -8.06 -1.73 12.36
C VAL A 113 -8.79 -1.31 13.63
N THR A 114 -8.26 -1.71 14.78
CA THR A 114 -8.78 -1.34 16.08
C THR A 114 -8.12 -0.07 16.61
N THR A 115 -8.76 0.58 17.58
CA THR A 115 -8.16 1.73 18.26
C THR A 115 -6.89 1.33 19.00
N GLU A 116 -6.91 0.19 19.68
CA GLU A 116 -5.78 -0.33 20.47
C GLU A 116 -4.60 -0.71 19.58
N GLY A 117 -4.86 -1.41 18.47
CA GLY A 117 -3.83 -1.77 17.49
C GLY A 117 -3.19 -0.54 16.84
N LEU A 118 -3.99 0.47 16.48
CA LEU A 118 -3.46 1.73 15.95
C LEU A 118 -2.62 2.48 16.99
N GLU A 119 -3.11 2.63 18.22
CA GLU A 119 -2.38 3.33 19.29
C GLU A 119 -1.05 2.66 19.62
N GLU A 120 -0.99 1.32 19.56
CA GLU A 120 0.24 0.58 19.79
C GLU A 120 1.20 0.73 18.60
N ALA A 121 0.73 0.50 17.37
CA ALA A 121 1.58 0.56 16.17
C ALA A 121 2.15 1.97 15.91
N VAL A 122 1.43 3.04 16.26
CA VAL A 122 1.91 4.41 16.07
C VAL A 122 3.20 4.69 16.84
N LYS A 123 3.48 3.97 17.92
CA LYS A 123 4.74 4.08 18.67
C LYS A 123 5.96 3.68 17.84
N ASP A 124 5.76 2.82 16.83
CA ASP A 124 6.80 2.34 15.93
C ASP A 124 6.99 3.24 14.69
N PHE A 125 6.27 4.38 14.59
CA PHE A 125 6.42 5.36 13.52
C PHE A 125 7.08 6.66 14.02
N PRO A 126 8.40 6.67 14.28
CA PRO A 126 9.08 7.81 14.91
C PRO A 126 9.12 9.08 14.04
N LEU A 127 8.87 8.96 12.73
CA LEU A 127 8.87 10.07 11.78
C LEU A 127 7.48 10.45 11.29
N LEU A 128 6.41 9.91 11.87
CA LEU A 128 5.06 10.16 11.38
C LEU A 128 4.66 11.63 11.59
N GLU A 129 4.37 12.31 10.48
CA GLU A 129 3.94 13.70 10.43
C GLU A 129 2.43 13.80 10.16
N GLU A 130 1.87 12.85 9.42
CA GLU A 130 0.48 12.83 8.97
C GLU A 130 -0.18 11.47 9.26
N LEU A 131 -1.30 11.49 9.97
CA LEU A 131 -2.18 10.34 10.16
C LEU A 131 -3.60 10.72 9.74
N GLU A 132 -4.15 10.01 8.77
CA GLU A 132 -5.50 10.25 8.25
C GLU A 132 -6.32 8.95 8.29
N LEU A 133 -7.49 9.02 8.92
CA LEU A 133 -8.44 7.91 9.03
C LEU A 133 -9.76 8.33 8.39
N SER A 134 -10.19 7.60 7.38
CA SER A 134 -11.45 7.84 6.67
C SER A 134 -12.30 6.58 6.71
N LEU A 135 -13.53 6.65 7.22
CA LEU A 135 -14.46 5.50 7.27
C LEU A 135 -13.93 4.27 8.03
N CYS A 136 -12.96 4.44 8.94
CA CYS A 136 -12.44 3.40 9.83
C CYS A 136 -13.29 3.34 11.11
N ASN A 137 -14.43 2.67 11.06
CA ASN A 137 -15.46 2.73 12.12
C ASN A 137 -15.02 2.14 13.48
N ASN A 138 -13.99 1.28 13.49
CA ASN A 138 -13.47 0.61 14.69
C ASN A 138 -12.36 1.41 15.41
N VAL A 139 -11.90 2.52 14.81
CA VAL A 139 -11.07 3.52 15.50
C VAL A 139 -12.00 4.58 16.08
N ARG A 140 -11.98 4.76 17.41
CA ARG A 140 -12.99 5.49 18.20
C ARG A 140 -13.56 6.74 17.51
N GLY A 141 -14.88 6.74 17.30
CA GLY A 141 -15.67 7.98 17.18
C GLY A 141 -16.84 8.01 16.19
N GLY A 142 -17.12 6.95 15.44
CA GLY A 142 -18.20 6.93 14.45
C GLY A 142 -19.64 6.83 15.01
N GLN A 143 -20.02 7.63 16.00
CA GLN A 143 -21.42 8.11 16.01
C GLN A 143 -21.52 9.05 14.81
N TYR A 144 -21.96 8.54 13.67
CA TYR A 144 -22.94 9.19 12.80
C TYR A 144 -23.14 8.28 11.58
N LEU A 145 -24.36 7.74 11.53
CA LEU A 145 -25.01 7.18 10.36
C LEU A 145 -24.47 5.82 9.90
N ALA A 146 -24.92 4.78 10.62
CA ALA A 146 -25.22 3.49 10.02
C ALA A 146 -26.31 3.64 8.94
N TYR A 147 -25.99 4.29 7.82
CA TYR A 147 -26.60 3.90 6.57
C TYR A 147 -25.87 2.65 6.14
N SER A 148 -26.57 1.52 6.29
CA SER A 148 -26.21 0.22 5.75
C SER A 148 -25.51 0.39 4.39
N MET A 149 -24.20 0.20 4.38
CA MET A 149 -23.45 -0.12 3.18
C MET A 149 -22.84 -1.51 3.35
N PRO A 150 -22.68 -2.24 2.23
CA PRO A 150 -22.67 -3.69 2.22
C PRO A 150 -21.44 -4.21 2.94
N HIS A 151 -21.63 -5.39 3.54
CA HIS A 151 -20.69 -6.09 4.39
C HIS A 151 -19.24 -6.03 3.88
N CYS A 152 -18.30 -5.74 4.78
CA CYS A 152 -16.89 -6.07 4.57
C CYS A 152 -16.83 -7.56 4.14
N HIS A 153 -16.38 -7.80 2.91
CA HIS A 153 -16.17 -9.14 2.33
C HIS A 153 -14.68 -9.45 2.29
#